data_AF-A0A1A9NI85-F1
#
_entry.id   AF-A0A1A9NI85-F1
#
_cell.length_a   1.000
_cell.length_b   1.000
_cell.length_c   1.000
_cell.angle_alpha   90.00
_cell.angle_beta   90.00
_cell.angle_gamma   90.00
#
_symmetry.space_group_name_H-M   'P 1'
#
loop_
_entity.id
_entity.type
_entity.pdbx_description
1 polymer ?
#
loop_
_entity_poly.entity_id
_entity_poly.type
_entity_poly.pdbx_seq_one_letter_code
_entity_poly.pdbx_strand_id
1 'polypeptide(L)'
;MPAFAELTPDELQAGFNRKYQQYLGADSQMLLPFALIEAHEWKHIQESRPLLKIYSEPGKYYNQKVYAFTLYRAGDSGEYYLNAKGGFWGMDELTYGPLTEKTFE
;
A
#
# COMPACT_ATOMS: atom_id res chain seq x y z
N MET A 1 -31.24 -4.57 -0.41
CA MET A 1 -30.08 -3.88 -1.02
C MET A 1 -28.92 -4.83 -0.87
N PRO A 2 -28.27 -5.30 -1.94
CA PRO A 2 -27.08 -6.11 -1.75
C PRO A 2 -26.05 -5.23 -1.04
N ALA A 3 -25.59 -5.67 0.12
CA ALA A 3 -24.33 -5.18 0.64
C ALA A 3 -23.31 -5.54 -0.44
N PHE A 4 -22.77 -4.54 -1.14
CA PHE A 4 -21.50 -4.74 -1.83
C PHE A 4 -20.57 -5.23 -0.73
N ALA A 5 -20.19 -6.50 -0.79
CA ALA A 5 -19.26 -7.06 0.16
C ALA A 5 -17.94 -6.34 -0.09
N GLU A 6 -17.71 -5.25 0.63
CA GLU A 6 -16.42 -4.57 0.65
C GLU A 6 -15.40 -5.64 1.06
N LEU A 7 -14.38 -5.84 0.22
CA LEU A 7 -13.32 -6.81 0.48
C LEU A 7 -12.77 -6.54 1.88
N THR A 8 -12.72 -7.59 2.70
CA THR A 8 -12.14 -7.49 4.03
C THR A 8 -10.65 -7.12 3.93
N PRO A 9 -10.06 -6.51 4.98
CA PRO A 9 -8.63 -6.20 4.99
C PRO A 9 -7.74 -7.40 4.64
N ASP A 10 -8.11 -8.59 5.12
CA ASP A 10 -7.41 -9.85 4.82
C ASP A 10 -7.53 -10.25 3.34
N GLU A 11 -8.70 -10.07 2.71
CA GLU A 11 -8.89 -10.34 1.29
C GLU A 11 -8.10 -9.36 0.41
N LEU A 12 -8.09 -8.07 0.77
CA LEU A 12 -7.28 -7.06 0.09
C LEU A 12 -5.79 -7.37 0.19
N GLN A 13 -5.33 -7.76 1.39
CA GLN A 13 -3.94 -8.14 1.63
C GLN A 13 -3.56 -9.42 0.87
N ALA A 14 -4.40 -10.45 0.90
CA ALA A 14 -4.16 -11.70 0.19
C ALA A 14 -4.15 -11.50 -1.33
N GLY A 15 -5.09 -10.73 -1.86
CA GLY A 15 -5.16 -10.35 -3.28
C GLY A 15 -3.94 -9.56 -3.71
N PHE A 16 -3.54 -8.55 -2.94
CA PHE A 16 -2.30 -7.80 -3.16
C PHE A 16 -1.07 -8.70 -3.19
N ASN A 17 -0.88 -9.49 -2.14
CA ASN A 17 0.29 -10.36 -2.00
C ASN A 17 0.37 -11.38 -3.13
N ARG A 18 -0.77 -11.93 -3.56
CA ARG A 18 -0.84 -12.87 -4.69
C ARG A 18 -0.52 -12.20 -6.01
N LYS A 19 -1.09 -11.02 -6.29
CA LYS A 19 -0.94 -10.31 -7.56
C LYS A 19 0.47 -9.75 -7.75
N TYR A 20 1.06 -9.23 -6.68
CA TYR A 20 2.38 -8.61 -6.71
C TYR A 20 3.47 -9.48 -6.10
N GLN A 21 3.24 -10.78 -5.94
CA GLN A 21 4.20 -11.73 -5.36
C GLN A 21 5.58 -11.64 -6.02
N GLN A 22 5.64 -11.43 -7.35
CA GLN A 22 6.89 -11.28 -8.10
C GLN A 22 7.73 -10.06 -7.67
N TYR A 23 7.09 -9.02 -7.13
CA TYR A 23 7.74 -7.81 -6.61
C TYR A 23 8.11 -7.97 -5.13
N LEU A 24 7.39 -8.82 -4.40
CA LEU A 24 7.50 -9.03 -2.95
C LEU A 24 8.35 -10.27 -2.65
N GLY A 25 9.67 -10.15 -2.85
CA GLY A 25 10.63 -11.22 -2.59
C GLY A 25 12.01 -10.68 -2.22
N ALA A 26 12.81 -11.50 -1.53
CA ALA A 26 14.16 -11.11 -1.12
C ALA A 26 15.07 -10.82 -2.33
N ASP A 27 14.86 -11.54 -3.43
CA ASP A 27 15.62 -11.39 -4.68
C ASP A 27 15.05 -10.31 -5.63
N SER A 28 13.88 -9.75 -5.30
CA SER A 28 13.24 -8.73 -6.15
C SER A 28 13.85 -7.34 -5.90
N GLN A 29 14.38 -6.76 -6.97
CA GLN A 29 14.82 -5.36 -7.07
C GLN A 29 13.76 -4.47 -7.75
N MET A 30 12.64 -5.04 -8.17
CA MET A 30 11.63 -4.31 -8.92
C MET A 30 10.71 -3.54 -7.97
N LEU A 31 10.44 -2.29 -8.34
CA LEU A 31 9.39 -1.53 -7.70
C LEU A 31 8.02 -2.00 -8.20
N LEU A 32 7.01 -1.86 -7.34
CA LEU A 32 5.63 -2.06 -7.72
C LEU A 32 5.29 -1.14 -8.91
N PRO A 33 4.49 -1.63 -9.88
CA PRO A 33 4.18 -0.90 -11.10
C PRO A 33 3.08 0.15 -10.86
N PHE A 34 3.26 0.99 -9.83
CA PHE A 34 2.32 2.05 -9.47
C PHE A 34 3.01 3.41 -9.47
N ALA A 35 2.21 4.46 -9.54
CA ALA A 35 2.70 5.81 -9.35
C ALA A 35 3.23 5.98 -7.91
N LEU A 36 4.48 6.41 -7.81
CA LEU A 36 5.08 6.84 -6.56
C LEU A 36 4.61 8.26 -6.24
N ILE A 37 4.21 8.46 -5.00
CA ILE A 37 3.86 9.76 -4.44
C ILE A 37 5.10 10.27 -3.70
N GLU A 38 5.51 11.50 -3.97
CA GLU A 38 6.64 12.09 -3.26
C GLU A 38 6.31 12.34 -1.78
N ALA A 39 7.33 12.32 -0.92
CA ALA A 39 7.12 12.46 0.53
C ALA A 39 6.36 13.76 0.91
N HIS A 40 6.61 14.85 0.20
CA HIS A 40 5.94 16.13 0.44
C HIS A 40 4.46 16.09 0.03
N GLU A 41 4.13 15.41 -1.07
CA GLU A 41 2.75 15.19 -1.51
C GLU A 41 2.02 14.23 -0.58
N TRP A 42 2.68 13.17 -0.14
CA TRP A 42 2.12 12.21 0.80
C TRP A 42 1.72 12.90 2.11
N LYS A 43 2.60 13.73 2.67
CA LYS A 43 2.30 14.53 3.85
C LYS A 43 1.08 15.44 3.61
N HIS A 44 1.00 16.10 2.46
CA HIS A 44 -0.16 16.93 2.11
C HIS A 44 -1.45 16.11 2.04
N ILE A 45 -1.42 14.89 1.49
CA ILE A 45 -2.58 13.99 1.44
C ILE A 45 -3.01 13.57 2.85
N GLN A 46 -2.06 13.21 3.72
CA GLN A 46 -2.34 12.84 5.11
C GLN A 46 -2.96 13.99 5.91
N GLU A 47 -2.56 15.23 5.63
CA GLU A 47 -3.08 16.43 6.30
C GLU A 47 -4.41 16.90 5.71
N SER A 48 -4.62 16.70 4.41
CA SER A 48 -5.78 17.23 3.68
C SER A 48 -6.98 16.29 3.67
N ARG A 49 -6.79 14.99 3.92
CA ARG A 49 -7.84 13.98 3.76
C ARG A 49 -7.90 13.02 4.96
N PRO A 50 -9.10 12.57 5.36
CA PRO A 50 -9.25 11.49 6.33
C PRO A 50 -8.80 10.17 5.70
N LEU A 51 -7.65 9.66 6.15
CA LEU A 51 -7.13 8.35 5.74
C LEU A 51 -7.46 7.29 6.78
N LEU A 52 -8.23 6.29 6.38
CA LEU A 52 -8.54 5.12 7.19
C LEU A 52 -7.48 4.04 6.94
N LYS A 53 -6.77 3.64 7.99
CA LYS A 53 -5.84 2.51 7.93
C LYS A 53 -6.64 1.21 7.79
N ILE A 54 -6.46 0.50 6.68
CA ILE A 54 -7.16 -0.76 6.36
C ILE A 54 -6.39 -1.95 6.92
N TYR A 55 -5.12 -2.11 6.56
CA TYR A 55 -4.25 -3.15 7.12
C TYR A 55 -2.80 -2.68 7.23
N SER A 56 -2.00 -3.44 7.98
CA SER A 56 -0.56 -3.21 8.18
C SER A 56 0.16 -4.54 8.21
N GLU A 57 1.10 -4.74 7.30
CA GLU A 57 1.88 -5.95 7.18
C GLU A 57 3.37 -5.61 7.37
N PRO A 58 3.91 -5.80 8.60
CA PRO A 58 5.33 -5.60 8.87
C PRO A 58 6.17 -6.75 8.31
N GLY A 59 7.46 -6.50 8.06
CA GLY A 59 8.42 -7.56 7.77
C GLY A 59 8.39 -8.06 6.32
N LYS A 60 7.82 -7.30 5.39
CA LYS A 60 7.79 -7.67 3.96
C LYS A 60 9.11 -7.33 3.29
N TYR A 61 9.69 -8.33 2.63
CA TYR A 61 10.79 -8.11 1.70
C TYR A 61 10.28 -7.45 0.43
N TYR A 62 10.85 -6.30 0.11
CA TYR A 62 10.53 -5.51 -1.06
C TYR A 62 11.73 -4.64 -1.42
N ASN A 63 12.08 -4.58 -2.71
CA ASN A 63 13.20 -3.77 -3.20
C ASN A 63 14.51 -4.02 -2.40
N GLN A 64 14.84 -5.30 -2.18
CA GLN A 64 15.98 -5.78 -1.38
C GLN A 64 16.05 -5.33 0.08
N LYS A 65 14.98 -4.74 0.61
CA LYS A 65 14.92 -4.26 1.99
C LYS A 65 13.65 -4.79 2.66
N VAL A 66 13.60 -4.67 3.99
CA VAL A 66 12.43 -5.01 4.76
C VAL A 66 11.61 -3.74 5.00
N TYR A 67 10.32 -3.82 4.67
CA TYR A 67 9.36 -2.75 4.82
C TYR A 67 8.14 -3.21 5.64
N ALA A 68 7.50 -2.25 6.29
CA ALA A 68 6.15 -2.38 6.79
C ALA A 68 5.20 -1.73 5.79
N PHE A 69 4.35 -2.54 5.19
CA PHE A 69 3.33 -2.11 4.25
C PHE A 69 2.09 -1.70 5.02
N THR A 70 1.55 -0.52 4.76
CA THR A 70 0.32 -0.03 5.34
C THR A 70 -0.60 0.45 4.24
N LEU A 71 -1.79 -0.14 4.16
CA LEU A 71 -2.82 0.28 3.23
C LEU A 71 -3.74 1.29 3.92
N TYR A 72 -3.93 2.43 3.28
CA TYR A 72 -4.89 3.46 3.68
C TYR A 72 -5.98 3.55 2.62
N ARG A 73 -7.20 3.92 3.04
CA ARG A 73 -8.30 4.31 2.16
C ARG A 73 -8.71 5.74 2.48
N ALA A 74 -8.81 6.58 1.46
CA ALA A 74 -9.36 7.91 1.62
C ALA A 74 -10.87 7.81 1.84
N GLY A 75 -11.35 8.33 2.97
CA GLY A 75 -12.76 8.23 3.37
C GLY A 75 -13.73 8.90 2.39
N ASP A 76 -13.30 9.94 1.69
CA ASP A 76 -14.17 10.73 0.82
C ASP A 76 -14.24 10.21 -0.62
N SER A 77 -13.13 9.68 -1.14
CA SER A 77 -13.01 9.27 -2.56
C SER A 77 -13.02 7.76 -2.78
N GLY A 78 -12.83 6.97 -1.71
CA GLY A 78 -12.67 5.51 -1.80
C GLY A 78 -11.35 5.06 -2.43
N GLU A 79 -10.44 5.99 -2.73
CA GLU A 79 -9.11 5.70 -3.26
C GLU A 79 -8.22 5.04 -2.20
N TYR A 80 -7.32 4.17 -2.64
CA TYR A 80 -6.39 3.48 -1.77
C TYR A 80 -4.97 4.03 -1.92
N TYR A 81 -4.23 4.07 -0.82
CA TYR A 81 -2.85 4.53 -0.77
C TYR A 81 -2.02 3.50 -0.04
N LEU A 82 -0.95 3.01 -0.67
CA LEU A 82 -0.06 2.02 -0.07
C LEU A 82 1.22 2.70 0.37
N ASN A 83 1.47 2.74 1.67
CA ASN A 83 2.70 3.26 2.24
C ASN A 83 3.59 2.09 2.69
N ALA A 84 4.80 2.01 2.14
CA ALA A 84 5.82 1.07 2.54
C ALA A 84 6.92 1.83 3.27
N LYS A 85 7.00 1.65 4.60
CA LYS A 85 7.99 2.31 5.45
C LYS A 85 9.00 1.30 5.98
N GLY A 86 10.29 1.55 5.82
CA GLY A 86 11.33 0.61 6.20
C GLY A 86 12.71 1.00 5.72
N GLY A 87 13.47 0.03 5.24
CA GLY A 87 14.83 0.21 4.75
C GLY A 87 15.93 0.11 5.80
N PHE A 88 17.18 0.30 5.37
CA PHE A 88 18.35 0.26 6.27
C PHE A 88 18.23 1.45 7.24
N TRP A 89 17.95 1.18 8.52
CA TRP A 89 17.64 2.16 9.58
C TRP A 89 16.22 2.78 9.61
N GLY A 90 15.26 2.30 8.81
CA GLY A 90 13.87 2.78 8.88
C GLY A 90 13.61 4.17 8.27
N MET A 91 14.52 4.65 7.42
CA MET A 91 14.46 5.97 6.77
C MET A 91 13.83 5.96 5.38
N ASP A 92 13.64 4.79 4.76
CA ASP A 92 12.99 4.70 3.45
C ASP A 92 11.48 4.71 3.61
N GLU A 93 10.82 5.62 2.91
CA GLU A 93 9.36 5.67 2.79
C GLU A 93 8.99 5.72 1.31
N LEU A 94 8.21 4.73 0.88
CA LEU A 94 7.72 4.61 -0.49
C LEU A 94 6.19 4.58 -0.44
N THR A 95 5.56 5.65 -0.91
CA THR A 95 4.10 5.75 -0.97
C THR A 95 3.64 5.59 -2.40
N TYR A 96 2.61 4.77 -2.62
CA TYR A 96 1.99 4.53 -3.93
C TYR A 96 0.52 4.92 -3.90
N GLY A 97 0.06 5.56 -4.97
CA GLY A 97 -1.36 5.88 -5.17
C GLY A 97 -1.59 6.95 -6.24
N PRO A 98 -2.86 7.31 -6.49
CA PRO A 98 -4.06 6.65 -5.98
C PRO A 98 -4.26 5.25 -6.61
N LEU A 99 -4.62 4.27 -5.78
CA LEU A 99 -4.93 2.90 -6.16
C LEU A 99 -6.45 2.68 -6.12
N THR A 100 -6.94 1.65 -6.82
CA THR A 100 -8.37 1.30 -6.89
C THR A 100 -8.59 -0.12 -6.39
N GLU A 101 -9.84 -0.53 -6.14
CA GLU A 101 -10.14 -1.92 -5.72
C GLU A 101 -9.60 -2.97 -6.71
N LYS A 102 -9.61 -2.65 -8.02
CA LYS A 102 -9.00 -3.48 -9.08
C LYS A 102 -7.51 -3.74 -8.90
N THR A 103 -6.82 -2.92 -8.10
CA THR A 103 -5.43 -3.15 -7.74
C THR A 103 -5.27 -4.40 -6.86
N PHE A 104 -6.31 -4.77 -6.11
CA PHE A 104 -6.33 -5.85 -5.12
C PHE A 104 -7.08 -7.11 -5.56
N GLU A 105 -7.91 -7.01 -6.62
CA GLU A 105 -8.54 -8.14 -7.33
C GLU A 105 -7.55 -8.92 -8.22
#